data_AF-A0A6S6S6M5-F1
#
_entry.id   AF-A0A6S6S6M5-F1
#
_cell.length_a   1.000
_cell.length_b   1.000
_cell.length_c   1.000
_cell.angle_alpha   90.00
_cell.angle_beta   90.00
_cell.angle_gamma   90.00
#
_symmetry.space_group_name_H-M   'P 1'
#
loop_
_entity.id
_entity.type
_entity.pdbx_description
1 polymer ?
#
loop_
_entity_poly.entity_id
_entity_poly.type
_entity_poly.pdbx_seq_one_letter_code
_entity_poly.pdbx_strand_id
1 'polypeptide(L)'
;MGVNKGIVSLLSMIVVSFLGACGGDQPDSAADTGQDAPLFTLSADGVGPLNADTPFNLVKIGSAFQDYNVAQETHMEEGGKYPVITVKQRIRDLLSINSDYKQERIFSIIVHDNLIGNELGHRLGDKFNEIYAYGKTEEC
;
A
#
# COMPACT_ATOMS: atom_id res chain seq x y z
N MET A 1 3.09 44.24 47.06
CA MET A 1 3.91 43.01 47.14
C MET A 1 3.51 42.29 48.41
N GLY A 2 2.59 41.33 48.27
CA GLY A 2 1.93 40.62 49.37
C GLY A 2 2.59 39.27 49.67
N VAL A 3 2.50 38.89 50.95
CA VAL A 3 3.08 37.73 51.64
C VAL A 3 2.26 36.45 51.40
N ASN A 4 2.89 35.26 51.37
CA ASN A 4 2.43 34.01 52.02
C ASN A 4 3.46 32.88 51.80
N LYS A 5 4.12 32.29 52.82
CA LYS A 5 3.63 31.25 53.78
C LYS A 5 2.89 30.14 53.01
N GLY A 6 3.42 28.93 52.81
CA GLY A 6 3.96 28.00 53.81
C GLY A 6 2.87 27.03 54.26
N ILE A 7 3.18 25.73 54.24
CA ILE A 7 2.55 24.60 54.97
C ILE A 7 1.65 23.63 54.16
N VAL A 8 2.22 22.42 53.96
CA VAL A 8 1.72 21.05 54.22
C VAL A 8 0.32 20.66 53.71
N SER A 9 0.25 19.58 52.91
CA SER A 9 -0.52 18.39 53.28
C SER A 9 -0.21 17.21 52.35
N LEU A 10 0.40 16.17 52.94
CA LEU A 10 0.29 14.79 52.48
C LEU A 10 -1.22 14.43 52.48
N LEU A 11 -1.75 13.89 51.40
CA LEU A 11 -2.93 13.03 51.49
C LEU A 11 -2.82 11.90 50.47
N SER A 12 -2.66 10.71 51.03
CA SER A 12 -2.76 9.42 50.38
C SER A 12 -4.19 9.23 49.85
N MET A 13 -4.35 8.82 48.59
CA MET A 13 -5.58 8.16 48.16
C MET A 13 -5.25 7.02 47.22
N ILE A 14 -5.17 5.84 47.83
CA ILE A 14 -5.22 4.53 47.21
C ILE A 14 -6.61 4.38 46.58
N VAL A 15 -6.68 4.10 45.28
CA VAL A 15 -7.89 3.56 44.63
C VAL A 15 -7.55 2.17 44.10
N VAL A 16 -8.15 1.18 44.75
CA VAL A 16 -8.06 -0.24 44.44
C VAL A 16 -9.30 -0.64 43.63
N SER A 17 -9.03 -1.35 42.52
CA SER A 17 -9.85 -2.35 41.83
C SER A 17 -11.18 -1.96 41.19
N PHE A 18 -11.31 -2.27 39.89
CA PHE A 18 -12.30 -3.25 39.44
C PHE A 18 -11.71 -4.13 38.32
N LEU A 19 -11.79 -5.45 38.53
CA LEU A 19 -11.61 -6.48 37.52
C LEU A 19 -12.78 -6.39 36.52
N GLY A 20 -12.45 -6.33 35.24
CA GLY A 20 -13.37 -6.58 34.14
C GLY A 20 -12.75 -7.60 33.20
N ALA A 21 -12.84 -8.89 33.57
CA ALA A 21 -12.61 -9.98 32.64
C ALA A 21 -13.84 -10.06 31.72
N CYS A 22 -13.75 -9.48 30.53
CA CYS A 22 -14.63 -9.81 29.41
C CYS A 22 -13.84 -10.70 28.45
N GLY A 23 -13.97 -12.01 28.65
CA GLY A 23 -13.83 -12.95 27.55
C GLY A 23 -14.97 -12.70 26.56
N GLY A 24 -14.61 -12.28 25.37
CA GLY A 24 -15.49 -12.23 24.21
C GLY A 24 -14.66 -12.71 23.03
N ASP A 25 -14.92 -13.93 22.59
CA ASP A 25 -14.55 -14.37 21.25
C ASP A 25 -15.19 -13.38 20.28
N GLN A 26 -14.39 -12.51 19.68
CA GLN A 26 -14.85 -11.63 18.62
C GLN A 26 -14.68 -12.40 17.31
N PRO A 27 -15.77 -12.87 16.68
CA PRO A 27 -15.67 -13.37 15.32
C PRO A 27 -15.26 -12.21 14.41
N ASP A 28 -14.28 -12.49 13.55
CA ASP A 28 -13.91 -11.69 12.39
C ASP A 28 -15.15 -11.16 11.68
N SER A 29 -15.38 -9.85 11.75
CA SER A 29 -16.26 -9.12 10.84
C SER A 29 -16.06 -7.62 11.02
N ALA A 30 -14.97 -7.13 10.43
CA ALA A 30 -15.01 -5.86 9.73
C ALA A 30 -14.47 -6.13 8.33
N ALA A 31 -15.37 -6.57 7.44
CA ALA A 31 -15.17 -6.25 6.04
C ALA A 31 -15.15 -4.73 5.96
N ASP A 32 -13.94 -4.18 5.84
CA ASP A 32 -13.72 -2.79 5.53
C ASP A 32 -14.31 -2.51 4.14
N THR A 33 -15.58 -2.12 4.14
CA THR A 33 -16.30 -1.62 2.96
C THR A 33 -16.18 -0.10 2.83
N GLY A 34 -15.23 0.52 3.53
CA GLY A 34 -14.81 1.89 3.26
C GLY A 34 -13.88 1.91 2.05
N GLN A 35 -14.43 1.84 0.84
CA GLN A 35 -13.66 2.14 -0.37
C GLN A 35 -13.35 3.65 -0.38
N ASP A 36 -12.29 4.05 0.31
CA ASP A 36 -11.56 5.24 -0.09
C ASP A 36 -11.22 5.08 -1.57
N ALA A 37 -11.45 6.15 -2.35
CA ALA A 37 -11.17 6.14 -3.78
C ALA A 37 -9.71 5.70 -4.01
N PRO A 38 -9.45 4.80 -4.98
CA PRO A 38 -8.10 4.35 -5.23
C PRO A 38 -7.18 5.53 -5.55
N LEU A 39 -5.93 5.48 -5.10
CA LEU A 39 -4.93 6.52 -5.36
C LEU A 39 -4.67 6.65 -6.85
N PHE A 40 -4.61 5.50 -7.53
CA PHE A 40 -4.45 5.36 -8.97
C PHE A 40 -5.20 4.12 -9.44
N THR A 41 -5.54 4.07 -10.73
CA THR A 41 -6.18 2.90 -11.34
C THR A 41 -5.24 2.26 -12.35
N LEU A 42 -5.06 0.94 -12.26
CA LEU A 42 -4.46 0.09 -13.28
C LEU A 42 -5.49 -0.15 -14.39
N SER A 43 -5.07 0.03 -15.64
CA SER A 43 -5.87 -0.10 -16.86
C SER A 43 -5.03 -0.73 -17.98
N ALA A 44 -5.64 -0.94 -19.14
CA ALA A 44 -4.91 -1.34 -20.34
C ALA A 44 -3.88 -0.29 -20.80
N ASP A 45 -4.10 0.99 -20.50
CA ASP A 45 -3.24 2.09 -20.93
C ASP A 45 -2.06 2.35 -19.96
N GLY A 46 -2.09 1.75 -18.77
CA GLY A 46 -1.06 1.88 -17.75
C GLY A 46 -1.63 2.05 -16.34
N VAL A 47 -0.85 2.70 -15.47
CA VAL A 47 -1.21 2.87 -14.05
C VAL A 47 -0.85 4.28 -13.58
N GLY A 48 -1.89 4.99 -13.11
CA GLY A 48 -1.75 6.39 -12.72
C GLY A 48 -1.15 7.24 -13.86
N PRO A 49 -0.06 7.98 -13.63
CA PRO A 49 0.58 8.80 -14.66
C PRO A 49 1.49 8.01 -15.62
N LEU A 50 1.70 6.70 -15.40
CA LEU A 50 2.58 5.88 -16.22
C LEU A 50 1.82 5.20 -17.36
N ASN A 51 2.45 5.16 -18.53
CA ASN A 51 1.93 4.51 -19.74
C ASN A 51 3.08 3.93 -20.59
N ALA A 52 2.75 3.35 -21.74
CA ALA A 52 3.71 2.72 -22.67
C ALA A 52 4.82 3.68 -23.18
N ASP A 53 4.54 4.98 -23.25
CA ASP A 53 5.51 5.98 -23.70
C ASP A 53 6.46 6.45 -22.58
N THR A 54 6.14 6.11 -21.33
CA THR A 54 6.94 6.54 -20.19
C THR A 54 8.29 5.80 -20.18
N PRO A 55 9.43 6.52 -20.23
CA PRO A 55 10.74 5.88 -20.19
C PRO A 55 11.03 5.33 -18.79
N PHE A 56 11.83 4.28 -18.73
CA PHE A 56 12.36 3.78 -17.47
C PHE A 56 13.45 4.73 -16.95
N ASN A 57 13.03 5.73 -16.17
CA ASN A 57 13.92 6.78 -15.70
C ASN A 57 13.47 7.31 -14.33
N LEU A 58 14.35 7.21 -13.34
CA LEU A 58 14.05 7.59 -11.96
C LEU A 58 13.57 9.04 -11.81
N VAL A 59 14.16 9.99 -12.54
CA VAL A 59 13.79 11.41 -12.43
C VAL A 59 12.39 11.65 -12.99
N LYS A 60 12.09 11.08 -14.16
CA LYS A 60 10.77 11.23 -14.80
C LYS A 60 9.67 10.55 -14.00
N ILE A 61 9.93 9.32 -13.53
CA ILE A 61 8.97 8.58 -12.70
C ILE A 61 8.81 9.28 -11.34
N GLY A 62 9.89 9.73 -10.70
CA GLY A 62 9.83 10.52 -9.46
C GLY A 62 9.00 11.80 -9.60
N SER A 63 9.13 12.49 -10.74
CA SER A 63 8.32 13.68 -11.04
C SER A 63 6.83 13.39 -11.24
N ALA A 64 6.49 12.15 -11.64
CA ALA A 64 5.11 11.71 -11.80
C ALA A 64 4.45 11.33 -10.46
N PHE A 65 5.27 10.97 -9.45
CA PHE A 65 4.82 10.55 -8.12
C PHE A 65 5.44 11.40 -7.00
N GLN A 66 5.28 12.73 -7.08
CA GLN A 66 5.95 13.69 -6.19
C GLN A 66 5.61 13.51 -4.70
N ASP A 67 4.43 13.00 -4.39
CA ASP A 67 3.96 12.79 -3.01
C ASP A 67 4.33 11.39 -2.46
N TYR A 68 5.16 10.64 -3.17
CA TYR A 68 5.53 9.27 -2.86
C TYR A 68 7.05 9.12 -2.75
N ASN A 69 7.46 8.09 -2.00
CA ASN A 69 8.86 7.70 -1.94
C ASN A 69 9.18 6.89 -3.19
N VAL A 70 9.94 7.48 -4.11
CA VAL A 70 10.41 6.82 -5.33
C VAL A 70 11.89 6.52 -5.22
N ALA A 71 12.28 5.26 -5.37
CA ALA A 71 13.67 4.83 -5.28
C ALA A 71 14.00 3.83 -6.38
N GLN A 72 15.29 3.73 -6.75
CA GLN A 72 15.78 2.67 -7.62
C GLN A 72 16.59 1.67 -6.80
N GLU A 73 16.22 0.41 -6.91
CA GLU A 73 16.84 -0.73 -6.26
C GLU A 73 17.51 -1.64 -7.31
N THR A 74 18.49 -2.42 -6.89
CA THR A 74 19.06 -3.48 -7.72
C THR A 74 18.57 -4.82 -7.21
N HIS A 75 17.76 -5.51 -8.02
CA HIS A 75 17.26 -6.84 -7.71
C HIS A 75 18.15 -7.91 -8.37
N MET A 76 18.04 -9.15 -7.89
CA MET A 76 18.82 -10.30 -8.36
C MET A 76 17.88 -11.46 -8.63
N GLU A 77 17.93 -11.99 -9.84
CA GLU A 77 17.26 -13.25 -10.23
C GLU A 77 18.25 -14.16 -10.98
N GLU A 78 17.81 -15.36 -11.39
CA GLU A 78 18.64 -16.30 -12.16
C GLU A 78 19.24 -15.68 -13.44
N GLY A 79 18.61 -14.63 -13.98
CA GLY A 79 19.09 -13.85 -15.13
C GLY A 79 20.11 -12.75 -14.81
N GLY A 80 20.47 -12.54 -13.54
CA GLY A 80 21.44 -11.54 -13.08
C GLY A 80 20.82 -10.34 -12.35
N LYS A 81 21.62 -9.28 -12.23
CA LYS A 81 21.20 -8.02 -11.59
C LYS A 81 20.36 -7.19 -12.54
N TYR A 82 19.24 -6.64 -12.06
CA TYR A 82 18.42 -5.72 -12.84
C TYR A 82 17.89 -4.57 -11.98
N PRO A 83 17.67 -3.37 -12.56
CA PRO A 83 17.13 -2.24 -11.84
C PRO A 83 15.61 -2.35 -11.69
N VAL A 84 15.10 -1.96 -10.53
CA VAL A 84 13.66 -1.81 -10.26
C VAL A 84 13.45 -0.43 -9.67
N ILE A 85 12.47 0.31 -10.17
CA ILE A 85 12.03 1.55 -9.53
C ILE A 85 10.81 1.23 -8.67
N THR A 86 10.90 1.51 -7.37
CA THR A 86 9.82 1.29 -6.41
C THR A 86 9.10 2.60 -6.11
N VAL A 87 7.78 2.54 -5.96
CA VAL A 87 6.93 3.66 -5.49
C VAL A 87 6.26 3.23 -4.20
N LYS A 88 6.49 3.98 -3.12
CA LYS A 88 5.98 3.66 -1.78
C LYS A 88 5.20 4.83 -1.19
N GLN A 89 4.13 4.52 -0.47
CA GLN A 89 3.48 5.47 0.42
C GLN A 89 3.94 5.20 1.86
N ARG A 90 4.77 6.09 2.40
CA ARG A 90 5.49 5.87 3.67
C ARG A 90 6.32 4.58 3.59
N ILE A 91 5.92 3.52 4.29
CA ILE A 91 6.57 2.22 4.32
C ILE A 91 5.86 1.15 3.46
N ARG A 92 4.70 1.47 2.88
CA ARG A 92 3.92 0.52 2.08
C ARG A 92 4.39 0.55 0.63
N ASP A 93 4.76 -0.60 0.10
CA ASP A 93 5.07 -0.75 -1.32
C ASP A 93 3.78 -0.67 -2.13
N LEU A 94 3.73 0.24 -3.10
CA LEU A 94 2.58 0.37 -4.00
C LEU A 94 2.88 -0.28 -5.35
N LEU A 95 4.01 0.08 -5.95
CA LEU A 95 4.39 -0.34 -7.29
C LEU A 95 5.86 -0.76 -7.33
N SER A 96 6.14 -1.83 -8.08
CA SER A 96 7.48 -2.11 -8.64
C SER A 96 7.43 -1.93 -10.15
N ILE A 97 8.31 -1.08 -10.66
CA ILE A 97 8.41 -0.76 -12.08
C ILE A 97 9.68 -1.43 -12.59
N ASN A 98 9.53 -2.29 -13.60
CA ASN A 98 10.63 -3.03 -14.19
C ASN A 98 10.94 -2.49 -15.59
N SER A 99 12.22 -2.45 -15.92
CA SER A 99 12.67 -2.03 -17.22
C SER A 99 12.61 -3.15 -18.25
N ASP A 100 12.65 -2.78 -19.53
CA ASP A 100 13.01 -3.71 -20.59
C ASP A 100 14.49 -4.12 -20.51
N TYR A 101 14.90 -5.05 -21.38
CA TYR A 101 16.26 -5.57 -21.42
C TYR A 101 17.32 -4.50 -21.76
N LYS A 102 16.92 -3.38 -22.37
CA LYS A 102 17.79 -2.23 -22.67
C LYS A 102 17.82 -1.19 -21.55
N GLN A 103 16.95 -1.32 -20.56
CA GLN A 103 16.77 -0.35 -19.48
C GLN A 103 16.31 1.04 -19.98
N GLU A 104 15.57 1.08 -21.09
CA GLU A 104 15.11 2.33 -21.72
C GLU A 104 13.60 2.57 -21.50
N ARG A 105 12.82 1.48 -21.46
CA ARG A 105 11.35 1.52 -21.38
C ARG A 105 10.85 0.74 -20.19
N ILE A 106 9.67 1.12 -19.70
CA ILE A 106 8.94 0.30 -18.73
C ILE A 106 8.45 -0.95 -19.47
N PHE A 107 8.84 -2.13 -18.98
CA PHE A 107 8.38 -3.41 -19.50
C PHE A 107 7.17 -3.92 -18.72
N SER A 108 7.22 -3.82 -17.39
CA SER A 108 6.13 -4.27 -16.53
C SER A 108 6.03 -3.43 -15.27
N ILE A 109 4.82 -3.39 -14.70
CA ILE A 109 4.55 -2.79 -13.40
C ILE A 109 3.80 -3.82 -12.56
N ILE A 110 4.31 -4.06 -11.35
CA ILE A 110 3.71 -4.96 -10.37
C ILE A 110 3.03 -4.10 -9.31
N VAL A 111 1.75 -4.34 -9.08
CA VAL A 111 0.95 -3.69 -8.03
C VAL A 111 1.01 -4.53 -6.77
N HIS A 112 1.31 -3.90 -5.64
CA HIS A 112 1.50 -4.58 -4.34
C HIS A 112 0.43 -4.27 -3.29
N ASP A 113 -0.39 -3.23 -3.50
CA ASP A 113 -1.36 -2.77 -2.50
C ASP A 113 -2.71 -2.39 -3.15
N ASN A 114 -3.81 -2.69 -2.45
CA ASN A 114 -5.18 -2.38 -2.86
C ASN A 114 -5.54 -0.88 -2.82
N LEU A 115 -4.61 -0.02 -2.39
CA LEU A 115 -4.67 1.43 -2.63
C LEU A 115 -4.54 1.78 -4.12
N ILE A 116 -4.03 0.86 -4.94
CA ILE A 116 -4.09 0.94 -6.40
C ILE A 116 -5.32 0.14 -6.87
N GLY A 117 -6.26 0.83 -7.50
CA GLY A 117 -7.44 0.21 -8.08
C GLY A 117 -7.12 -0.54 -9.37
N ASN A 118 -8.05 -1.40 -9.78
CA ASN A 118 -8.02 -2.10 -11.06
C ASN A 118 -9.29 -1.74 -11.82
N GLU A 119 -9.17 -1.33 -13.09
CA GLU A 119 -10.31 -1.00 -13.95
C GLU A 119 -11.28 -2.18 -14.12
N LEU A 120 -10.77 -3.43 -14.02
CA LEU A 120 -11.59 -4.63 -14.03
C LEU A 120 -12.37 -4.86 -12.73
N GLY A 121 -12.16 -4.04 -11.71
CA GLY A 121 -12.85 -4.10 -10.42
C GLY A 121 -12.31 -5.13 -9.43
N HIS A 122 -11.33 -5.94 -9.83
CA HIS A 122 -10.72 -6.96 -8.98
C HIS A 122 -9.66 -6.38 -8.02
N ARG A 123 -9.52 -7.00 -6.86
CA ARG A 123 -8.56 -6.62 -5.81
C ARG A 123 -7.51 -7.71 -5.61
N LEU A 124 -6.36 -7.31 -5.09
CA LEU A 124 -5.37 -8.26 -4.60
C LEU A 124 -5.99 -9.09 -3.46
N GLY A 125 -5.95 -10.41 -3.61
CA GLY A 125 -6.54 -11.37 -2.68
C GLY A 125 -7.93 -11.90 -3.09
N ASP A 126 -8.54 -11.37 -4.16
CA ASP A 126 -9.77 -11.94 -4.71
C ASP A 126 -9.58 -13.41 -5.08
N LYS A 127 -10.59 -14.23 -4.82
CA LYS A 127 -10.47 -15.67 -5.09
C LYS A 127 -10.55 -15.92 -6.59
N PHE A 128 -9.66 -16.79 -7.07
CA PHE A 128 -9.63 -17.18 -8.48
C PHE A 128 -11.00 -17.65 -9.01
N ASN A 129 -11.73 -18.46 -8.22
CA ASN A 129 -13.03 -19.01 -8.63
C ASN A 129 -14.18 -18.00 -8.62
N GLU A 130 -14.00 -16.83 -8.00
CA GLU A 130 -14.96 -15.72 -8.05
C GLU A 130 -14.80 -14.92 -9.35
N ILE A 131 -13.59 -14.89 -9.92
CA ILE A 131 -13.26 -14.20 -11.17
C ILE A 131 -13.45 -15.13 -12.38
N TYR A 132 -12.87 -16.34 -12.31
CA TYR A 132 -12.85 -17.32 -13.40
C TYR A 132 -13.75 -18.51 -13.06
N ALA A 133 -15.07 -18.27 -13.08
CA ALA A 133 -16.04 -19.34 -12.87
C ALA A 133 -16.00 -20.37 -14.02
N TYR A 134 -16.03 -21.65 -13.65
CA TYR A 134 -16.09 -22.76 -14.61
C TYR A 134 -17.29 -22.60 -15.56
N GLY A 135 -17.05 -22.68 -16.87
CA GLY A 135 -18.08 -22.50 -17.92
C GLY A 135 -18.41 -21.04 -18.28
N LYS A 136 -17.67 -20.06 -17.74
CA LYS A 136 -17.77 -18.64 -18.13
C LYS A 136 -16.52 -18.06 -18.82
N THR A 137 -15.49 -18.87 -18.98
CA THR A 137 -14.32 -18.52 -19.79
C THR A 137 -14.59 -18.93 -21.23
N GLU A 138 -14.23 -18.07 -22.20
CA GLU A 138 -14.37 -18.38 -23.62
C GLU A 138 -13.66 -19.70 -23.97
N GLU A 139 -14.25 -20.48 -24.88
CA GLU A 139 -13.56 -21.65 -25.44
C GLU A 139 -12.36 -21.18 -26.28
N CYS A 140 -11.23 -21.84 -26.10
CA CYS A 140 -9.98 -21.57 -26.82
C CYS A 140 -10.05 -21.93 -28.31
#